data_AF-A0A8H7Q593-F1
#
_entry.id   AF-A0A8H7Q593-F1
#
_cell.length_a   1.000
_cell.length_b   1.000
_cell.length_c   1.000
_cell.angle_alpha   90.00
_cell.angle_beta   90.00
_cell.angle_gamma   90.00
#
_symmetry.space_group_name_H-M   'P 1'
#
loop_
_entity.id
_entity.type
_entity.pdbx_description
1 polymer ?
#
loop_
_entity_poly.entity_id
_entity_poly.type
_entity_poly.pdbx_seq_one_letter_code
_entity_poly.pdbx_strand_id
1 'polypeptide(L)'
;MDLIAPPEEDTNNYLDGDNVCLNGFCFCARHSLELCPKCPTDNRGINNMQVEDYLSEQCSETEMSSKWKGDDRSPLNVAHKWTKLSNGKPACAEHKQIGCEECFNWGEGLLREIKGEKKIRKAAKKSKKDTL
;
A
#
# COMPACT_ATOMS: atom_id res chain seq x y z
N MET A 1 -28.94 -26.85 11.34
CA MET A 1 -28.89 -25.72 10.38
C MET A 1 -27.56 -25.06 10.62
N ASP A 2 -26.57 -25.37 9.79
CA ASP A 2 -25.30 -24.67 9.84
C ASP A 2 -25.54 -23.24 9.35
N LEU A 3 -25.45 -22.29 10.28
CA LEU A 3 -25.53 -20.87 9.97
C LEU A 3 -24.26 -20.52 9.19
N ILE A 4 -24.37 -20.46 7.86
CA ILE A 4 -23.31 -19.94 7.02
C ILE A 4 -23.16 -18.46 7.41
N ALA A 5 -22.06 -18.13 8.09
CA ALA A 5 -21.72 -16.75 8.38
C ALA A 5 -21.68 -15.96 7.06
N PRO A 6 -22.20 -14.72 7.03
CA PRO A 6 -22.11 -13.90 5.82
C PRO A 6 -20.64 -13.79 5.40
N PRO A 7 -20.36 -13.73 4.09
CA PRO A 7 -18.99 -13.57 3.61
C PRO A 7 -18.40 -12.30 4.24
N GLU A 8 -17.20 -12.41 4.81
CA GLU A 8 -16.50 -11.26 5.38
C GLU A 8 -16.34 -10.19 4.29
N GLU A 9 -16.85 -8.99 4.57
CA GLU A 9 -16.64 -7.86 3.69
C GLU A 9 -15.17 -7.43 3.74
N ASP A 10 -14.54 -7.39 2.58
CA ASP A 10 -13.18 -6.90 2.40
C ASP A 10 -13.15 -5.38 2.54
N THR A 11 -12.94 -4.94 3.78
CA THR A 11 -12.82 -3.54 4.18
C THR A 11 -11.43 -2.95 3.90
N ASN A 12 -10.47 -3.78 3.46
CA ASN A 12 -9.10 -3.37 3.21
C ASN A 12 -8.84 -2.97 1.75
N ASN A 13 -9.73 -3.37 0.83
CA ASN A 13 -9.60 -3.06 -0.59
C ASN A 13 -10.91 -2.50 -1.16
N TYR A 14 -11.09 -1.19 -1.01
CA TYR A 14 -12.27 -0.49 -1.49
C TYR A 14 -11.92 0.80 -2.22
N LEU A 15 -12.88 1.28 -3.01
CA LEU A 15 -12.79 2.52 -3.75
C LEU A 15 -14.08 3.30 -3.52
N ASP A 16 -13.98 4.49 -2.96
CA ASP A 16 -15.06 5.46 -2.84
C ASP A 16 -14.80 6.70 -3.73
N GLY A 17 -15.58 7.76 -3.56
CA GLY A 17 -15.47 8.98 -4.38
C GLY A 17 -14.19 9.78 -4.16
N ASP A 18 -13.56 9.63 -3.00
CA ASP A 18 -12.44 10.45 -2.55
C ASP A 18 -11.19 9.62 -2.22
N ASN A 19 -11.35 8.36 -1.82
CA ASN A 19 -10.30 7.46 -1.38
C ASN A 19 -10.29 6.12 -2.13
N VAL A 20 -9.08 5.60 -2.31
CA VAL A 20 -8.82 4.23 -2.69
C VAL A 20 -7.98 3.59 -1.59
N CYS A 21 -8.43 2.46 -1.07
CA CYS A 21 -7.70 1.68 -0.09
C CYS A 21 -7.22 0.37 -0.73
N LEU A 22 -5.97 0.02 -0.46
CA LEU A 22 -5.22 -1.09 -1.03
C LEU A 22 -4.47 -1.76 0.12
N ASN A 23 -4.82 -3.01 0.46
CA ASN A 23 -4.26 -3.68 1.64
C ASN A 23 -4.34 -2.85 2.93
N GLY A 24 -5.45 -2.13 3.14
CA GLY A 24 -5.66 -1.29 4.32
C GLY A 24 -4.98 0.09 4.26
N PHE A 25 -4.12 0.34 3.27
CA PHE A 25 -3.53 1.67 3.05
C PHE A 25 -4.42 2.52 2.16
N CYS A 26 -4.74 3.71 2.59
CA CYS A 26 -5.64 4.62 1.91
C CYS A 26 -4.91 5.77 1.21
N PHE A 27 -5.40 6.14 0.04
CA PHE A 27 -4.85 7.17 -0.84
C PHE A 27 -5.99 7.96 -1.46
N CYS A 28 -5.72 9.20 -1.87
CA CYS A 28 -6.67 9.96 -2.69
C CYS A 28 -7.01 9.18 -3.97
N ALA A 29 -8.29 8.90 -4.22
CA ALA A 29 -8.74 8.15 -5.40
C ALA A 29 -8.33 8.82 -6.72
N ARG A 30 -8.29 10.16 -6.74
CA ARG A 30 -8.03 10.94 -7.96
C ARG A 30 -6.55 11.09 -8.27
N HIS A 31 -5.72 11.26 -7.24
CA HIS A 31 -4.31 11.58 -7.40
C HIS A 31 -3.37 10.47 -6.92
N SER A 32 -3.91 9.43 -6.27
CA SER A 32 -3.15 8.29 -5.77
C SER A 32 -2.00 8.69 -4.82
N LEU A 33 -2.25 9.74 -4.03
CA LEU A 33 -1.33 10.28 -3.03
C LEU A 33 -1.94 10.08 -1.64
N GLU A 34 -1.10 9.69 -0.70
CA GLU A 34 -1.47 9.57 0.71
C GLU A 34 -1.78 10.94 1.33
N LEU A 35 -0.91 11.93 1.10
CA LEU A 35 -1.16 13.33 1.37
C LEU A 35 -1.35 14.05 0.03
N CYS A 36 -2.57 14.49 -0.26
CA CYS A 36 -2.89 15.13 -1.52
C CYS A 36 -2.85 16.66 -1.41
N PRO A 37 -2.02 17.39 -2.18
CA PRO A 37 -2.02 18.86 -2.16
C PRO A 37 -3.21 19.47 -2.92
N LYS A 38 -4.00 18.65 -3.63
CA LYS A 38 -5.12 19.09 -4.49
C LYS A 38 -6.50 18.73 -3.92
N CYS A 39 -6.55 17.82 -2.98
CA CYS A 39 -7.79 17.35 -2.35
C CYS A 39 -7.65 17.51 -0.83
N PRO A 40 -8.74 17.69 -0.09
CA PRO A 40 -8.71 17.75 1.38
C PRO A 40 -8.53 16.35 2.00
N THR A 41 -7.59 15.57 1.47
CA THR A 41 -7.35 14.18 1.83
C THR A 41 -5.94 14.05 2.41
N ASP A 42 -5.88 13.70 3.69
CA ASP A 42 -4.65 13.35 4.40
C ASP A 42 -4.84 11.99 5.07
N ASN A 43 -4.30 10.95 4.43
CA ASN A 43 -4.39 9.56 4.90
C ASN A 43 -3.11 9.14 5.65
N ARG A 44 -2.21 10.07 5.99
CA ARG A 44 -0.98 9.74 6.73
C ARG A 44 -1.27 9.09 8.07
N GLY A 45 -2.26 9.60 8.81
CA GLY A 45 -2.62 9.05 10.12
C GLY A 45 -3.03 7.57 10.06
N ILE A 46 -3.97 7.21 9.17
CA ILE A 46 -4.42 5.82 9.04
C ILE A 46 -3.32 4.89 8.54
N ASN A 47 -2.54 5.35 7.55
CA ASN A 47 -1.45 4.54 7.01
C ASN A 47 -0.29 4.41 8.01
N ASN A 48 -0.01 5.43 8.82
CA ASN A 48 1.01 5.35 9.86
C ASN A 48 0.62 4.38 10.96
N MET A 49 -0.64 4.33 11.38
CA MET A 49 -1.09 3.28 12.31
C MET A 49 -0.84 1.88 11.74
N GLN A 50 -1.20 1.64 10.48
CA GLN A 50 -0.94 0.34 9.82
C GLN A 50 0.56 -0.01 9.76
N VAL A 51 1.40 0.99 9.51
CA VAL A 51 2.86 0.79 9.49
C VAL A 51 3.40 0.56 10.89
N GLU A 52 2.92 1.30 11.89
CA GLU A 52 3.34 1.17 13.28
C GLU A 52 3.00 -0.21 13.84
N ASP A 53 1.80 -0.70 13.57
CA ASP A 53 1.38 -2.06 13.92
C ASP A 53 2.37 -3.07 13.31
N TYR A 54 2.60 -3.00 11.99
CA TYR A 54 3.54 -3.89 11.30
C TYR A 54 4.97 -3.80 11.83
N LEU A 55 5.48 -2.59 12.07
CA LEU A 55 6.86 -2.39 12.53
C LEU A 55 7.04 -2.79 14.00
N SER A 56 6.02 -2.61 14.84
CA SER A 56 6.08 -3.01 16.26
C SER A 56 6.25 -4.51 16.44
N GLU A 57 5.77 -5.31 15.48
CA GLU A 57 5.97 -6.77 15.45
C GLU A 57 7.36 -7.18 14.96
N GLN A 58 8.06 -6.32 14.22
CA GLN A 58 9.27 -6.66 13.45
C GLN A 58 10.55 -5.95 13.90
N CYS A 59 10.41 -4.88 14.68
CA CYS A 59 11.48 -4.02 15.18
C CYS A 59 11.48 -4.00 16.72
N SER A 60 12.65 -3.78 17.30
CA SER A 60 12.73 -3.44 18.72
C SER A 60 12.17 -2.04 19.01
N GLU A 61 11.73 -1.81 20.25
CA GLU A 61 11.26 -0.48 20.70
C GLU A 61 12.31 0.62 20.47
N THR A 62 13.60 0.30 20.65
CA THR A 62 14.70 1.22 20.39
C THR A 62 14.82 1.60 18.92
N GLU A 63 14.65 0.66 18.00
CA GLU A 63 14.67 0.93 16.55
C GLU A 63 13.49 1.78 16.13
N MET A 64 12.30 1.47 16.66
CA MET A 64 11.10 2.27 16.44
C MET A 64 11.31 3.71 16.91
N SER A 65 11.69 3.91 18.18
CA SER A 65 11.86 5.26 18.75
C SER A 65 12.95 6.10 18.05
N SER A 66 14.00 5.47 17.53
CA SER A 66 15.14 6.22 16.95
C SER A 66 15.06 6.45 15.44
N LYS A 67 14.36 5.58 14.70
CA LYS A 67 14.40 5.57 13.23
C LYS A 67 13.04 5.74 12.56
N TRP A 68 11.94 5.41 13.24
CA TRP A 68 10.62 5.64 12.69
C TRP A 68 10.35 7.15 12.62
N LYS A 69 9.92 7.62 11.44
CA LYS A 69 9.71 9.05 11.18
C LYS A 69 8.25 9.49 11.31
N GLY A 70 7.30 8.55 11.45
CA GLY A 70 5.87 8.87 11.48
C GLY A 70 5.47 9.78 10.33
N ASP A 71 4.89 10.94 10.67
CA ASP A 71 4.42 11.95 9.72
C ASP A 71 5.53 12.69 8.96
N ASP A 72 6.78 12.66 9.44
CA ASP A 72 7.93 13.30 8.79
C ASP A 72 8.51 12.46 7.65
N ARG A 73 8.01 11.24 7.43
CA ARG A 73 8.39 10.42 6.28
C ARG A 73 7.83 11.01 4.98
N SER A 74 8.45 10.67 3.85
CA SER A 74 7.88 11.03 2.56
C SER A 74 6.51 10.36 2.35
N PRO A 75 5.48 11.11 1.92
CA PRO A 75 4.16 10.54 1.66
C PRO A 75 4.21 9.42 0.63
N LEU A 76 3.46 8.36 0.86
CA LEU A 76 3.33 7.24 -0.05
C LEU A 76 2.57 7.66 -1.31
N ASN A 77 2.93 7.04 -2.43
CA ASN A 77 2.25 7.20 -3.70
C ASN A 77 1.98 5.85 -4.37
N VAL A 78 0.80 5.79 -4.99
CA VAL A 78 0.32 4.62 -5.74
C VAL A 78 -0.12 4.99 -7.16
N ALA A 79 0.30 6.17 -7.64
CA ALA A 79 0.00 6.61 -9.00
C ALA A 79 0.39 5.53 -10.02
N HIS A 80 -0.55 5.17 -10.88
CA HIS A 80 -0.42 4.13 -11.91
C HIS A 80 -0.14 2.70 -11.40
N LYS A 81 -0.20 2.43 -10.08
CA LYS A 81 0.04 1.10 -9.52
C LYS A 81 -1.24 0.27 -9.34
N TRP A 82 -2.40 0.90 -9.46
CA TRP A 82 -3.69 0.24 -9.27
C TRP A 82 -4.66 0.53 -10.42
N THR A 83 -5.71 -0.28 -10.52
CA THR A 83 -6.79 -0.19 -11.49
C THR A 83 -8.10 -0.66 -10.87
N LYS A 84 -9.24 -0.27 -11.44
CA LYS A 84 -10.57 -0.73 -11.02
C LYS A 84 -10.95 -1.97 -11.82
N LEU A 85 -11.28 -3.06 -11.13
CA LEU A 85 -11.79 -4.28 -11.77
C LEU A 85 -13.29 -4.15 -12.09
N SER A 86 -13.83 -5.11 -12.85
CA SER A 86 -15.25 -5.15 -13.24
C SER A 86 -16.20 -5.25 -12.05
N ASN A 87 -15.76 -5.87 -10.94
CA ASN A 87 -16.50 -5.92 -9.68
C ASN A 87 -16.41 -4.61 -8.87
N GLY A 88 -15.78 -3.57 -9.41
CA GLY A 88 -15.65 -2.26 -8.78
C GLY A 88 -14.52 -2.12 -7.76
N LYS A 89 -13.86 -3.21 -7.38
CA LYS A 89 -12.77 -3.20 -6.40
C LYS A 89 -11.46 -2.70 -7.01
N PRO A 90 -10.61 -2.04 -6.21
CA PRO A 90 -9.28 -1.67 -6.65
C PRO A 90 -8.35 -2.89 -6.62
N ALA A 91 -7.50 -3.00 -7.64
CA ALA A 91 -6.55 -4.09 -7.81
C ALA A 91 -5.23 -3.56 -8.33
N CYS A 92 -4.16 -4.36 -8.20
CA CYS A 92 -2.87 -4.05 -8.80
C CYS A 92 -3.00 -3.88 -10.32
N ALA A 93 -2.38 -2.82 -10.87
CA ALA A 93 -2.40 -2.56 -12.30
C ALA A 93 -1.60 -3.61 -13.10
N GLU A 94 -0.54 -4.16 -12.51
CA GLU A 94 0.36 -5.15 -13.12
C GLU A 94 -0.20 -6.57 -13.01
N HIS A 95 -0.48 -7.05 -11.79
CA HIS A 95 -0.91 -8.42 -11.54
C HIS A 95 -2.43 -8.63 -11.64
N LYS A 96 -3.23 -7.55 -11.75
CA LYS A 96 -4.71 -7.60 -11.76
C LYS A 96 -5.32 -8.30 -10.54
N GLN A 97 -4.61 -8.29 -9.42
CA GLN A 97 -5.00 -8.94 -8.17
C GLN A 97 -5.41 -7.88 -7.13
N ILE A 98 -6.54 -8.12 -6.45
CA ILE A 98 -6.96 -7.36 -5.27
C ILE A 98 -6.01 -7.72 -4.11
N GLY A 99 -5.51 -6.72 -3.42
CA GLY A 99 -4.61 -6.92 -2.29
C GLY A 99 -3.26 -7.54 -2.65
N CYS A 100 -2.68 -7.14 -3.78
CA CYS A 100 -1.39 -7.67 -4.25
C CYS A 100 -0.24 -7.37 -3.26
N GLU A 101 0.14 -8.38 -2.47
CA GLU A 101 1.22 -8.29 -1.47
C GLU A 101 2.59 -7.98 -2.08
N GLU A 102 2.83 -8.32 -3.35
CA GLU A 102 4.11 -8.01 -3.99
C GLU A 102 4.27 -6.51 -4.31
N CYS A 103 3.16 -5.83 -4.63
CA CYS A 103 3.15 -4.44 -5.07
C CYS A 103 2.75 -3.47 -3.96
N PHE A 104 1.95 -3.93 -3.00
CA PHE A 104 1.31 -3.14 -1.94
C PHE A 104 1.80 -3.57 -0.56
N ASN A 105 3.11 -3.72 -0.41
CA ASN A 105 3.78 -4.06 0.84
C ASN A 105 4.69 -2.91 1.29
N TRP A 106 4.04 -1.87 1.82
CA TRP A 106 4.74 -0.67 2.31
C TRP A 106 5.42 -0.91 3.64
N GLY A 107 4.86 -1.77 4.50
CA GLY A 107 5.44 -2.16 5.78
C GLY A 107 6.85 -2.72 5.62
N GLU A 108 7.04 -3.70 4.73
CA GLU A 108 8.37 -4.25 4.46
C GLU A 108 9.32 -3.23 3.83
N GLY A 109 8.81 -2.37 2.94
CA GLY A 109 9.60 -1.29 2.35
C GLY A 109 10.18 -0.33 3.40
N LEU A 110 9.36 0.06 4.39
CA LEU A 110 9.75 0.93 5.48
C LEU A 110 10.61 0.22 6.53
N LEU A 111 10.34 -1.06 6.79
CA LEU A 111 11.18 -1.92 7.64
C LEU A 111 12.62 -1.98 7.12
N ARG A 112 12.79 -2.18 5.81
CA ARG A 112 14.12 -2.18 5.16
C ARG A 112 14.83 -0.83 5.32
N GLU A 113 14.09 0.28 5.21
CA GLU A 113 14.64 1.62 5.44
C GLU A 113 15.11 1.81 6.89
N ILE A 114 14.34 1.33 7.88
CA ILE A 114 14.72 1.34 9.30
C ILE A 114 15.95 0.45 9.57
N LYS A 115 16.00 -0.74 8.95
CA LYS A 115 17.16 -1.65 9.07
C LYS A 115 18.39 -1.18 8.29
N GLY A 116 18.26 -0.11 7.49
CA GLY A 116 19.36 0.44 6.69
C GLY A 116 19.70 -0.42 5.47
N GLU A 117 18.79 -1.31 5.06
CA GLU A 117 18.96 -2.13 3.88
C GLU A 117 18.77 -1.29 2.61
N LYS A 118 19.79 -1.26 1.74
CA LYS A 118 19.69 -0.55 0.47
C LYS A 118 18.66 -1.24 -0.42
N LYS A 119 17.71 -0.47 -0.97
CA LYS A 119 16.76 -0.95 -1.99
C LYS A 119 17.52 -1.68 -3.09
N ILE A 120 17.33 -2.99 -3.19
CA ILE A 120 17.86 -3.79 -4.30
C ILE A 120 17.17 -3.27 -5.56
N ARG A 121 17.92 -2.61 -6.44
CA ARG A 121 17.39 -2.17 -7.74
C ARG A 121 17.03 -3.43 -8.52
N LYS A 122 15.73 -3.74 -8.65
CA LYS A 122 15.27 -4.80 -9.56
C LYS A 122 15.74 -4.42 -10.97
N ALA A 123 16.66 -5.19 -11.53
CA ALA A 123 17.10 -5.01 -12.90
C ALA A 123 15.89 -5.23 -13.82
N ALA A 124 15.54 -4.23 -14.64
CA ALA A 124 14.46 -4.35 -15.60
C ALA A 124 14.75 -5.54 -16.53
N LYS A 125 13.94 -6.60 -16.45
CA LYS A 125 13.96 -7.69 -17.43
C LYS A 125 13.52 -7.09 -18.77
N LYS A 126 14.49 -6.88 -19.66
CA LYS A 126 14.27 -6.49 -21.06
C LYS A 126 13.60 -7.68 -21.75
N SER A 127 12.27 -7.69 -21.82
CA SER A 127 11.53 -8.66 -22.64
C SER A 127 11.93 -8.44 -24.10
N LYS A 128 12.81 -9.29 -24.63
CA LYS A 128 13.07 -9.38 -26.07
C LYS A 128 11.75 -9.77 -26.74
N LYS A 129 11.20 -8.86 -27.54
CA LYS A 129 10.09 -9.13 -28.44
C LYS A 129 10.71 -9.82 -29.65
N ASP A 130 10.52 -11.14 -29.76
CA ASP A 130 10.87 -11.87 -30.98
C ASP A 130 9.90 -11.42 -32.09
N THR A 131 10.47 -10.76 -33.08
CA THR A 131 9.82 -10.43 -34.35
C THR A 131 9.82 -11.69 -35.20
N LEU A 132 8.64 -12.12 -35.62
CA LEU A 132 8.44 -13.10 -36.69
C LEU A 132 7.70 -12.40 -37.83
#